data_AF-R5EIM9-F1
#
_entry.id   AF-R5EIM9-F1
#
_cell.length_a   1.000
_cell.length_b   1.000
_cell.length_c   1.000
_cell.angle_alpha   90.00
_cell.angle_beta   90.00
_cell.angle_gamma   90.00
#
_symmetry.space_group_name_H-M   'P 1'
#
loop_
_entity.id
_entity.type
_entity.pdbx_description
1 polymer ?
#
loop_
_entity_poly.entity_id
_entity_poly.type
_entity_poly.pdbx_seq_one_letter_code
_entity_poly.pdbx_strand_id
1 'polypeptide(L)'
;MKRALMIIGLAVAMTGGSFAVQAEETDVAKVKCSEFIQDKESMGMLLMWLDGYASQKSDNTVLSDEWIEKLGAHMGKYCSENPDTTILDAAQAMEE
;
A
#
# COMPACT_ATOMS: atom_id res chain seq x y z
N MET A 1 -69.91 -5.47 5.56
CA MET A 1 -68.64 -5.36 6.31
C MET A 1 -68.05 -6.76 6.38
N LYS A 2 -66.98 -7.10 5.66
CA LYS A 2 -65.60 -6.83 6.07
C LYS A 2 -64.75 -6.96 4.80
N ARG A 3 -64.17 -5.84 4.35
CA ARG A 3 -63.16 -5.86 3.30
C ARG A 3 -61.91 -6.51 3.89
N ALA A 4 -61.52 -7.64 3.31
CA ALA A 4 -60.18 -8.14 3.40
C ALA A 4 -59.22 -7.06 2.90
N LEU A 5 -58.08 -6.91 3.57
CA LEU A 5 -56.75 -6.92 2.96
C LEU A 5 -55.72 -6.65 4.06
N MET A 6 -54.92 -7.68 4.29
CA MET A 6 -53.74 -7.70 5.14
C MET A 6 -52.77 -6.60 4.70
N ILE A 7 -52.36 -5.74 5.62
CA ILE A 7 -51.16 -4.89 5.45
C ILE A 7 -50.03 -5.67 6.10
N ILE A 8 -49.32 -6.43 5.27
CA ILE A 8 -48.06 -7.09 5.60
C ILE A 8 -47.01 -5.98 5.75
N GLY A 9 -46.39 -5.92 6.92
CA GLY A 9 -45.38 -4.92 7.27
C GLY A 9 -44.17 -4.97 6.34
N LEU A 10 -43.83 -3.82 5.77
CA LEU A 10 -42.57 -3.63 5.05
C LEU A 10 -41.49 -3.27 6.08
N ALA A 11 -40.93 -4.29 6.74
CA ALA A 11 -39.67 -4.13 7.45
C ALA A 11 -38.57 -3.95 6.40
N VAL A 12 -38.20 -2.70 6.13
CA VAL A 12 -36.99 -2.36 5.37
C VAL A 12 -35.81 -2.80 6.21
N ALA A 13 -35.29 -3.99 5.92
CA ALA A 13 -34.03 -4.47 6.45
C ALA A 13 -32.93 -3.55 5.90
N MET A 14 -32.48 -2.61 6.72
CA MET A 14 -31.22 -1.91 6.52
C MET A 14 -30.11 -2.95 6.70
N THR A 15 -29.77 -3.67 5.63
CA THR A 15 -28.52 -4.40 5.53
C THR A 15 -27.41 -3.36 5.46
N GLY A 16 -26.96 -2.89 6.62
CA GLY A 16 -25.67 -2.23 6.75
C GLY A 16 -24.62 -3.25 6.31
N GLY A 17 -24.22 -3.17 5.04
CA GLY A 17 -23.08 -3.92 4.55
C GLY A 17 -21.87 -3.45 5.33
N SER A 18 -21.39 -4.30 6.23
CA SER A 18 -20.04 -4.15 6.76
C SER A 18 -19.12 -4.21 5.56
N PHE A 19 -18.57 -3.06 5.14
CA PHE A 19 -17.35 -3.07 4.36
C PHE A 19 -16.29 -3.66 5.30
N ALA A 20 -16.12 -4.97 5.25
CA ALA A 20 -14.94 -5.59 5.82
C ALA A 20 -13.78 -5.01 5.03
N VAL A 21 -13.10 -4.01 5.60
CA VAL A 21 -11.74 -3.65 5.20
C VAL A 21 -10.97 -4.97 5.33
N GLN A 22 -10.70 -5.61 4.20
CA GLN A 22 -9.77 -6.72 4.14
C GLN A 22 -8.43 -6.10 4.56
N ALA A 23 -7.98 -6.39 5.78
CA ALA A 23 -6.64 -6.07 6.19
C ALA A 23 -5.71 -6.98 5.40
N GLU A 24 -5.31 -6.52 4.20
CA GLU A 24 -4.38 -7.23 3.36
C GLU A 24 -2.97 -7.01 3.92
N GLU A 25 -2.31 -8.10 4.31
CA GLU A 25 -0.91 -8.05 4.71
C GLU A 25 -0.03 -8.05 3.46
N THR A 26 0.74 -7.00 3.26
CA THR A 26 1.73 -6.93 2.18
C THR A 26 3.09 -7.39 2.68
N ASP A 27 3.59 -8.49 2.15
CA ASP A 27 4.99 -8.91 2.33
C ASP A 27 5.88 -8.07 1.41
N VAL A 28 6.38 -6.94 1.93
CA VAL A 28 7.18 -5.98 1.16
C VAL A 28 8.45 -6.62 0.57
N ALA A 29 8.96 -7.70 1.18
CA ALA A 29 10.11 -8.42 0.65
C ALA A 29 9.82 -9.15 -0.67
N LYS A 30 8.56 -9.32 -1.05
CA LYS A 30 8.14 -9.94 -2.31
C LYS A 30 7.71 -8.95 -3.39
N VAL A 31 7.47 -7.69 -3.01
CA VAL A 31 6.99 -6.66 -3.96
C VAL A 31 8.01 -6.45 -5.05
N LYS A 32 7.58 -6.61 -6.30
CA LYS A 32 8.43 -6.46 -7.48
C LYS A 32 8.56 -5.01 -7.90
N CYS A 33 9.70 -4.67 -8.49
CA CYS A 33 9.94 -3.36 -9.09
C CYS A 33 8.90 -3.02 -10.17
N SER A 34 8.45 -4.00 -10.95
CA SER A 34 7.36 -3.84 -11.91
C SER A 34 6.03 -3.46 -11.25
N GLU A 35 5.69 -4.05 -10.10
CA GLU A 35 4.48 -3.74 -9.34
C GLU A 35 4.57 -2.31 -8.77
N PHE A 36 5.71 -1.97 -8.16
CA PHE A 36 5.97 -0.66 -7.56
C PHE A 36 5.82 0.51 -8.55
N ILE A 37 6.32 0.37 -9.78
CA ILE A 37 6.23 1.43 -10.80
C ILE A 37 4.81 1.53 -11.40
N GLN A 38 4.07 0.42 -11.44
CA GLN A 38 2.71 0.39 -12.00
C GLN A 38 1.66 0.90 -11.01
N ASP A 39 1.82 0.60 -9.72
CA ASP A 39 0.89 1.01 -8.67
C ASP A 39 1.29 2.33 -8.03
N LYS A 40 0.85 3.42 -8.67
CA LYS A 40 1.08 4.78 -8.17
C LYS A 40 0.36 5.08 -6.85
N GLU A 41 -0.69 4.34 -6.51
CA GLU A 41 -1.46 4.56 -5.29
C GLU A 41 -0.70 4.04 -4.07
N SER A 42 -0.08 2.86 -4.18
CA SER A 42 0.74 2.29 -3.09
C SER A 42 2.19 2.77 -3.09
N MET A 43 2.70 3.31 -4.20
CA MET A 43 4.11 3.73 -4.35
C MET A 43 4.61 4.62 -3.21
N GLY A 44 3.84 5.64 -2.82
CA GLY A 44 4.22 6.56 -1.73
C GLY A 44 4.29 5.88 -0.36
N MET A 45 3.36 4.96 -0.09
CA MET A 45 3.35 4.16 1.15
C MET A 45 4.54 3.21 1.20
N LEU A 46 4.85 2.53 0.10
CA LEU A 46 6.00 1.64 0.00
C LEU A 46 7.33 2.40 0.13
N LEU A 47 7.45 3.59 -0.45
CA LEU A 47 8.63 4.46 -0.27
C LEU A 47 8.84 4.85 1.20
N MET A 48 7.77 5.26 1.89
CA MET A 48 7.84 5.60 3.32
C MET A 48 8.15 4.37 4.18
N TRP A 49 7.64 3.20 3.81
CA TRP A 49 7.98 1.95 4.50
C TRP A 49 9.47 1.61 4.35
N LEU A 50 10.05 1.77 3.15
CA LEU A 50 11.47 1.55 2.91
C LEU A 50 12.34 2.52 3.72
N ASP A 51 11.96 3.80 3.77
CA ASP A 51 12.63 4.80 4.60
C ASP A 51 12.61 4.41 6.09
N GLY A 52 11.44 4.02 6.61
CA GLY A 52 11.29 3.57 7.99
C GLY A 52 12.10 2.30 8.28
N TYR A 53 12.14 1.35 7.34
CA TYR A 53 12.92 0.12 7.46
C TYR A 53 14.43 0.40 7.56
N ALA A 54 14.96 1.29 6.72
CA ALA A 54 16.35 1.74 6.76
C ALA A 54 16.65 2.55 8.04
N SER A 55 15.72 3.40 8.45
CA SER A 55 15.82 4.20 9.67
C SER A 55 15.92 3.31 10.91
N GLN A 56 15.11 2.26 11.01
CA GLN A 56 15.20 1.28 12.11
C GLN A 56 16.55 0.54 12.15
N LYS A 57 17.15 0.23 11.00
CA LYS A 57 18.48 -0.42 10.93
C LYS A 57 19.61 0.50 11.42
N SER A 58 19.40 1.82 11.38
CA SER A 58 20.41 2.85 11.69
C SER A 58 20.14 3.63 12.97
N ASP A 59 19.11 3.25 13.74
CA ASP A 59 18.59 4.03 14.90
C ASP A 59 18.29 5.49 14.56
N ASN A 60 17.98 5.77 13.29
CA ASN A 60 17.60 7.11 12.83
C ASN A 60 16.10 7.33 13.07
N THR A 61 15.75 8.48 13.63
CA THR A 61 14.35 8.88 13.85
C THR A 61 13.98 10.15 13.09
N VAL A 62 14.85 10.63 12.21
CA VAL A 62 14.68 11.86 11.43
C VAL A 62 14.16 11.52 10.05
N LEU A 63 12.99 12.06 9.71
CA LEU A 63 12.51 12.11 8.33
C LEU A 63 13.26 13.23 7.59
N SER A 64 14.03 12.86 6.56
CA SER A 64 14.80 13.80 5.74
C SER A 64 14.18 13.92 4.35
N ASP A 65 13.71 15.12 4.01
CA ASP A 65 13.15 15.40 2.67
C ASP A 65 14.18 15.12 1.56
N GLU A 66 15.45 15.50 1.79
CA GLU A 66 16.56 15.24 0.87
C GLU A 66 16.76 13.75 0.63
N TRP A 67 16.69 12.94 1.69
CA TRP A 67 16.83 11.50 1.58
C TRP A 67 15.65 10.86 0.85
N ILE A 68 14.42 11.29 1.14
CA ILE A 68 13.21 10.79 0.46
C ILE A 68 13.26 11.11 -1.04
N GLU A 69 13.70 12.30 -1.43
CA GLU A 69 13.90 12.65 -2.84
C GLU A 69 14.94 11.73 -3.50
N LYS A 70 16.08 11.50 -2.83
CA LYS A 70 17.13 10.61 -3.33
C LYS A 70 16.66 9.16 -3.46
N LEU A 71 15.97 8.65 -2.45
CA LEU A 71 15.37 7.32 -2.43
C LEU A 71 14.37 7.18 -3.58
N GLY A 72 13.43 8.13 -3.72
CA GLY A 72 12.44 8.10 -4.79
C GLY A 72 13.06 8.11 -6.19
N ALA A 73 14.07 8.96 -6.43
CA ALA A 73 14.79 9.00 -7.70
C ALA A 73 15.52 7.69 -8.01
N HIS A 74 16.20 7.11 -7.01
CA HIS A 74 16.87 5.83 -7.14
C HIS A 74 15.88 4.71 -7.45
N MET A 75 14.83 4.58 -6.64
CA MET A 75 13.80 3.55 -6.81
C MET A 75 13.14 3.65 -8.19
N GLY A 76 12.79 4.86 -8.63
CA GLY A 76 12.23 5.09 -9.96
C GLY A 76 13.16 4.63 -11.09
N LYS A 77 14.45 4.97 -11.00
CA LYS A 77 15.43 4.56 -12.01
C LYS A 77 15.69 3.06 -11.98
N TYR A 78 16.09 2.52 -10.83
CA TYR A 78 16.47 1.12 -10.69
C TYR A 78 15.32 0.20 -11.08
N CYS A 79 14.11 0.46 -10.58
CA CYS A 79 12.96 -0.40 -10.88
C CYS A 79 12.47 -0.29 -12.33
N SER A 80 12.72 0.82 -13.02
CA SER A 80 12.43 0.93 -14.46
C SER A 80 13.37 0.07 -15.31
N GLU A 81 14.61 -0.12 -14.85
CA GLU A 81 15.65 -0.91 -15.52
C GLU A 81 15.60 -2.40 -15.13
N ASN A 82 15.06 -2.73 -13.94
CA ASN A 82 15.08 -4.07 -13.34
C ASN A 82 13.67 -4.49 -12.87
N PRO A 83 12.72 -4.75 -13.78
CA PRO A 83 11.31 -4.99 -13.41
C PRO A 83 11.06 -6.26 -12.58
N ASP A 84 11.96 -7.25 -12.67
CA ASP A 84 11.80 -8.57 -12.03
C ASP A 84 12.47 -8.69 -10.66
N THR A 85 13.24 -7.68 -10.24
CA THR A 85 13.85 -7.63 -8.89
C THR A 85 12.83 -7.14 -7.86
N THR A 86 13.14 -7.31 -6.57
CA THR A 86 12.28 -6.78 -5.49
C THR A 86 12.63 -5.33 -5.18
N ILE A 87 11.72 -4.60 -4.52
CA ILE A 87 12.01 -3.23 -4.07
C ILE A 87 13.05 -3.18 -2.94
N LEU A 88 13.24 -4.28 -2.20
CA LEU A 88 14.33 -4.38 -1.22
C LEU A 88 15.69 -4.53 -1.89
N ASP A 89 15.79 -5.29 -2.99
CA ASP A 89 17.02 -5.38 -3.79
C ASP A 89 17.38 -4.00 -4.34
N ALA A 90 16.38 -3.27 -4.84
CA ALA A 90 16.56 -1.90 -5.31
C ALA A 90 17.07 -0.97 -4.20
N ALA A 91 16.47 -1.00 -3.01
CA ALA A 91 16.91 -0.17 -1.88
C ALA A 91 18.35 -0.52 -1.42
N GLN A 92 18.73 -1.80 -1.42
CA GLN A 92 20.09 -2.23 -1.09
C GLN A 92 21.14 -1.75 -2.09
N ALA A 93 20.78 -1.64 -3.38
CA ALA A 93 21.66 -1.11 -4.41
C ALA A 93 21.98 0.40 -4.26
N MET A 94 21.45 1.08 -3.24
CA MET A 94 21.89 2.44 -2.85
C MET A 94 23.08 2.44 -1.90
N GLU A 95 23.35 1.32 -1.22
CA GLU A 95 24.46 1.17 -0.27
C GLU A 95 25.82 0.91 -0.97
N GLU A 96 25.82 0.68 -2.30
CA GLU A 96 27.01 0.58 -3.17
C GLU A 96 27.40 1.92 -3.82
#